data_AF-A0AAC8TH93-F1
#
_entry.id   AF-A0AAC8TH93-F1
#
_cell.length_a   1.000
_cell.length_b   1.000
_cell.length_c   1.000
_cell.angle_alpha   90.00
_cell.angle_beta   90.00
_cell.angle_gamma   90.00
#
_symmetry.space_group_name_H-M   'P 1'
#
loop_
_entity.id
_entity.type
_entity.pdbx_description
1 polymer ?
#
loop_
_entity_poly.entity_id
_entity_poly.type
_entity_poly.pdbx_seq_one_letter_code
_entity_poly.pdbx_strand_id
1 'polypeptide(L)'
;MWMLRTLPVAVLALLLPWRLEAAAPRAKPQENPWVILLGSKQRPAEAQALLASLEEKKPLQWLKPTEGFPKLVASESLPGLAPGLRVLVLGVCGSRETALAARARVLPMVPDAYVKQLSGPAPLACPNPIPLNARLPKGAVQLASVPFKQDKALVLSLYQVNARSVMECKTHDLLFRLEYGREVLTEQTHTGDCTGVCTPEAKQEGEAKVAEIQKRIENDEGSMSELDYNFVECISLTPEFLGVLGGYERPLFFVSSTSLAHHDVPKRTVHPVGVACGELTGSVDGDDSGPYSDPVKYFTHAEARRSTKEGADEHTFDIGVWEQSPGAADGGPPVWKTVATLTEGCDFYLSMGEH
;
A
#
# COMPACT_ATOMS: atom_id res chain seq x y z
N MET A 1 25.78 -58.12 -43.19
CA MET A 1 26.09 -59.55 -43.49
C MET A 1 26.80 -60.14 -42.29
N TRP A 2 26.62 -61.44 -42.02
CA TRP A 2 26.98 -62.23 -40.82
C TRP A 2 25.81 -62.55 -39.87
N MET A 3 25.00 -63.48 -40.39
CA MET A 3 24.51 -64.73 -39.80
C MET A 3 24.00 -64.81 -38.35
N LEU A 4 22.73 -65.20 -38.29
CA LEU A 4 22.06 -66.11 -37.36
C LEU A 4 22.96 -66.98 -36.46
N ARG A 5 22.58 -67.09 -35.19
CA ARG A 5 22.44 -68.38 -34.50
C ARG A 5 21.31 -68.36 -33.47
N THR A 6 20.30 -69.17 -33.75
CA THR A 6 19.28 -69.75 -32.86
C THR A 6 19.98 -70.74 -31.90
N LEU A 7 19.58 -71.00 -30.66
CA LEU A 7 18.36 -71.66 -30.14
C LEU A 7 18.40 -71.65 -28.58
N PRO A 8 17.34 -72.09 -27.88
CA PRO A 8 16.87 -71.60 -26.58
C PRO A 8 17.32 -72.44 -25.39
N VAL A 9 17.30 -71.85 -24.20
CA VAL A 9 17.21 -72.60 -22.94
C VAL A 9 15.93 -72.15 -22.24
N ALA A 10 14.90 -72.98 -22.39
CA ALA A 10 13.72 -72.95 -21.56
C ALA A 10 14.12 -73.37 -20.14
N VAL A 11 14.20 -72.40 -19.22
CA VAL A 11 14.17 -72.69 -17.78
C VAL A 11 12.76 -72.39 -17.30
N LEU A 12 12.00 -73.47 -17.17
CA LEU A 12 10.72 -73.57 -16.49
C LEU A 12 10.95 -73.32 -14.99
N ALA A 13 10.91 -72.04 -14.57
CA ALA A 13 10.93 -71.67 -13.16
C ALA A 13 9.48 -71.59 -12.64
N LEU A 14 9.20 -72.46 -11.69
CA LEU A 14 7.93 -72.63 -11.00
C LEU A 14 7.39 -71.32 -10.40
N LEU A 15 6.16 -71.01 -10.80
CA LEU A 15 4.99 -70.77 -9.94
C LEU A 15 5.28 -70.51 -8.44
N LEU A 16 5.49 -69.24 -8.10
CA LEU A 16 5.11 -68.67 -6.81
C LEU A 16 4.57 -67.25 -7.07
N PRO A 17 3.24 -67.05 -7.20
CA PRO A 17 2.68 -65.70 -7.16
C PRO A 17 2.68 -65.25 -5.70
N TRP A 18 3.83 -64.83 -5.19
CA TRP A 18 3.87 -63.94 -4.05
C TRP A 18 3.24 -62.62 -4.51
N ARG A 19 1.93 -62.50 -4.31
CA ARG A 19 1.29 -61.20 -4.24
C ARG A 19 1.89 -60.50 -3.04
N LEU A 20 2.95 -59.72 -3.28
CA LEU A 20 3.20 -58.55 -2.45
C LEU A 20 1.93 -57.71 -2.57
N GLU A 21 1.04 -57.87 -1.60
CA GLU A 21 0.06 -56.87 -1.24
C GLU A 21 0.89 -55.63 -0.90
N ALA A 22 1.18 -54.81 -1.92
CA ALA A 22 1.71 -53.49 -1.73
C ALA A 22 0.66 -52.78 -0.87
N ALA A 23 0.95 -52.65 0.42
CA ALA A 23 0.12 -51.91 1.35
C ALA A 23 -0.13 -50.56 0.72
N ALA A 24 -1.35 -50.37 0.20
CA ALA A 24 -1.76 -49.11 -0.39
C ALA A 24 -1.40 -48.02 0.63
N PRO A 25 -0.74 -46.92 0.21
CA PRO A 25 -0.35 -45.86 1.12
C PRO A 25 -1.60 -45.49 1.92
N ARG A 26 -1.59 -45.75 3.23
CA ARG A 26 -2.72 -45.44 4.12
C ARG A 26 -3.10 -44.00 3.84
N ALA A 27 -4.28 -43.80 3.25
CA ALA A 27 -4.82 -42.48 3.03
C ALA A 27 -4.78 -41.77 4.39
N LYS A 28 -4.01 -40.69 4.49
CA LYS A 28 -3.97 -39.88 5.70
C LYS A 28 -5.43 -39.51 6.02
N PRO A 29 -5.86 -39.57 7.30
CA PRO A 29 -7.19 -39.13 7.69
C PRO A 29 -7.46 -37.78 7.03
N GLN A 30 -8.52 -37.69 6.23
CA GLN A 30 -8.85 -36.47 5.52
C GLN A 30 -9.22 -35.43 6.59
N GLU A 31 -8.34 -34.45 6.80
CA GLU A 31 -8.60 -33.37 7.73
C GLU A 31 -9.87 -32.63 7.30
N ASN A 32 -10.69 -32.25 8.29
CA ASN A 32 -11.86 -31.44 7.99
C ASN A 32 -11.42 -30.09 7.37
N PRO A 33 -12.15 -29.60 6.36
CA PRO A 33 -11.82 -28.37 5.66
C PRO A 33 -11.89 -27.14 6.57
N TRP A 34 -11.20 -26.08 6.15
CA TRP A 34 -11.11 -24.81 6.84
C TRP A 34 -11.75 -23.71 6.02
N VAL A 35 -12.70 -22.97 6.60
CA VAL A 35 -13.33 -21.82 5.96
C VAL A 35 -12.57 -20.53 6.31
N ILE A 36 -12.45 -19.63 5.34
CA ILE A 36 -11.92 -18.27 5.52
C ILE A 36 -13.09 -17.30 5.54
N LEU A 37 -13.25 -16.59 6.66
CA LEU A 37 -14.35 -15.68 6.93
C LEU A 37 -13.83 -14.24 6.93
N LEU A 38 -14.44 -13.36 6.15
CA LEU A 38 -14.12 -11.93 6.07
C LEU A 38 -14.91 -11.08 7.07
N GLY A 39 -15.94 -11.66 7.68
CA GLY A 39 -16.78 -11.00 8.67
C GLY A 39 -18.10 -11.72 8.86
N SER A 40 -18.85 -11.31 9.87
CA SER A 40 -20.17 -11.86 10.19
C SER A 40 -21.10 -10.78 10.72
N LYS A 41 -22.38 -10.83 10.35
CA LYS A 41 -23.44 -9.94 10.86
C LYS A 41 -24.70 -10.74 11.19
N GLN A 42 -25.46 -10.30 12.18
CA GLN A 42 -26.75 -10.90 12.51
C GLN A 42 -27.83 -10.47 11.53
N ARG A 43 -27.85 -9.17 11.16
CA ARG A 43 -28.86 -8.61 10.26
C ARG A 43 -28.47 -8.81 8.80
N PRO A 44 -29.36 -9.33 7.94
CA PRO A 44 -29.08 -9.51 6.51
C PRO A 44 -28.66 -8.22 5.80
N ALA A 45 -29.27 -7.08 6.14
CA ALA A 45 -28.94 -5.79 5.54
C ALA A 45 -27.50 -5.34 5.83
N GLU A 46 -27.02 -5.53 7.05
CA GLU A 46 -25.62 -5.22 7.42
C GLU A 46 -24.64 -6.16 6.71
N ALA A 47 -25.02 -7.42 6.58
CA ALA A 47 -24.21 -8.43 5.90
C ALA A 47 -24.07 -8.10 4.40
N GLN A 48 -25.14 -7.60 3.78
CA GLN A 48 -25.12 -7.14 2.40
C GLN A 48 -24.28 -5.85 2.25
N ALA A 49 -24.39 -4.91 3.19
CA ALA A 49 -23.56 -3.70 3.19
C ALA A 49 -22.06 -4.03 3.31
N LEU A 50 -21.71 -5.05 4.12
CA LEU A 50 -20.33 -5.54 4.21
C LEU A 50 -19.82 -6.09 2.87
N LEU A 51 -20.64 -6.90 2.18
CA LEU A 51 -20.28 -7.40 0.84
C LEU A 51 -20.14 -6.25 -0.16
N ALA A 52 -21.10 -5.33 -0.20
CA ALA A 52 -21.07 -4.17 -1.10
C ALA A 52 -19.83 -3.29 -0.86
N SER A 53 -19.46 -3.04 0.39
CA SER A 53 -18.25 -2.28 0.72
C SER A 53 -16.97 -2.97 0.24
N LEU A 54 -16.91 -4.30 0.29
CA LEU A 54 -15.78 -5.05 -0.24
C LEU A 54 -15.75 -5.08 -1.78
N GLU A 55 -16.92 -5.13 -2.43
CA GLU A 55 -17.01 -5.03 -3.90
C GLU A 55 -16.59 -3.64 -4.39
N GLU A 56 -16.95 -2.59 -3.67
CA GLU A 56 -16.60 -1.19 -3.96
C GLU A 56 -15.10 -0.95 -3.76
N LYS A 57 -14.55 -1.30 -2.59
CA LYS A 57 -13.14 -1.06 -2.23
C LYS A 57 -12.16 -2.01 -2.94
N LYS A 58 -12.65 -3.10 -3.55
CA LYS A 58 -11.86 -4.15 -4.24
C LYS A 58 -10.59 -4.59 -3.48
N PRO A 59 -10.64 -4.85 -2.16
CA PRO A 59 -9.44 -5.19 -1.38
C PRO A 59 -8.86 -6.56 -1.72
N LEU A 60 -9.54 -7.34 -2.56
CA LEU A 60 -9.14 -8.69 -2.95
C LEU A 60 -8.51 -8.73 -4.34
N GLN A 61 -8.13 -7.59 -4.93
CA GLN A 61 -7.66 -7.49 -6.31
C GLN A 61 -6.42 -8.36 -6.63
N TRP A 62 -5.61 -8.70 -5.62
CA TRP A 62 -4.44 -9.58 -5.76
C TRP A 62 -4.72 -11.05 -5.41
N LEU A 63 -5.97 -11.39 -5.11
CA LEU A 63 -6.41 -12.76 -4.98
C LEU A 63 -7.30 -13.11 -6.15
N LYS A 64 -7.15 -14.31 -6.68
CA LYS A 64 -8.08 -14.86 -7.66
C LYS A 64 -9.24 -15.42 -6.85
N PRO A 65 -10.42 -14.77 -6.87
CA PRO A 65 -11.57 -15.34 -6.20
C PRO A 65 -11.89 -16.67 -6.88
N THR A 66 -12.26 -17.67 -6.08
CA THR A 66 -12.82 -18.90 -6.67
C THR A 66 -14.23 -18.60 -7.15
N GLU A 67 -14.71 -19.31 -8.17
CA GLU A 67 -16.05 -19.12 -8.70
C GLU A 67 -17.10 -19.11 -7.58
N GLY A 68 -17.93 -18.06 -7.55
CA GLY A 68 -18.95 -17.86 -6.52
C GLY A 68 -18.42 -17.37 -5.16
N PHE A 69 -17.19 -16.84 -5.08
CA PHE A 69 -16.63 -16.17 -3.91
C PHE A 69 -16.08 -14.77 -4.27
N PRO A 70 -16.00 -13.82 -3.32
CA PRO A 70 -16.55 -13.90 -1.96
C PRO A 70 -18.08 -13.98 -1.99
N LYS A 71 -18.70 -14.67 -1.02
CA LYS A 71 -20.16 -14.79 -0.95
C LYS A 71 -20.70 -14.76 0.46
N LEU A 72 -21.91 -14.21 0.57
CA LEU A 72 -22.65 -14.22 1.81
C LEU A 72 -23.47 -15.50 1.94
N VAL A 73 -23.29 -16.23 3.04
CA VAL A 73 -24.06 -17.44 3.34
C VAL A 73 -24.63 -17.40 4.74
N ALA A 74 -25.67 -18.19 4.98
CA ALA A 74 -26.13 -18.46 6.35
C ALA A 74 -25.09 -19.32 7.06
N SER A 75 -24.73 -18.96 8.30
CA SER A 75 -23.69 -19.64 9.07
C SER A 75 -24.02 -21.12 9.27
N GLU A 76 -25.29 -21.46 9.52
CA GLU A 76 -25.77 -22.85 9.65
C GLU A 76 -25.61 -23.70 8.37
N SER A 77 -25.40 -23.09 7.21
CA SER A 77 -25.08 -23.84 5.97
C SER A 77 -23.66 -24.39 5.96
N LEU A 78 -22.80 -23.95 6.88
CA LEU A 78 -21.43 -24.42 7.05
C LEU A 78 -21.31 -25.26 8.34
N PRO A 79 -20.92 -26.54 8.24
CA PRO A 79 -20.82 -27.42 9.42
C PRO A 79 -19.91 -26.87 10.51
N GLY A 80 -20.41 -26.77 11.74
CA GLY A 80 -19.63 -26.37 12.92
C GLY A 80 -19.56 -24.86 13.16
N LEU A 81 -20.25 -24.05 12.35
CA LEU A 81 -20.46 -22.64 12.66
C LEU A 81 -21.69 -22.42 13.53
N ALA A 82 -21.69 -21.34 14.30
CA ALA A 82 -22.83 -21.00 15.16
C ALA A 82 -24.00 -20.51 14.30
N PRO A 83 -25.23 -20.99 14.52
CA PRO A 83 -26.38 -20.61 13.71
C PRO A 83 -26.80 -19.15 13.94
N GLY A 84 -27.60 -18.60 13.03
CA GLY A 84 -28.21 -17.28 13.20
C GLY A 84 -27.34 -16.09 12.79
N LEU A 85 -26.23 -16.34 12.10
CA LEU A 85 -25.36 -15.33 11.52
C LEU A 85 -25.37 -15.41 9.99
N ARG A 86 -25.18 -14.27 9.34
CA ARG A 86 -24.77 -14.18 7.93
C ARG A 86 -23.27 -13.96 7.90
N VAL A 87 -22.55 -14.89 7.29
CA VAL A 87 -21.10 -14.87 7.22
C VAL A 87 -20.65 -14.61 5.78
N LEU A 88 -19.66 -13.74 5.64
CA LEU A 88 -19.02 -13.49 4.36
C LEU A 88 -17.82 -14.41 4.22
N VAL A 89 -17.88 -15.29 3.23
CA VAL A 89 -16.88 -16.34 3.02
C VAL A 89 -16.01 -15.95 1.84
N LEU A 90 -14.68 -16.03 2.02
CA LEU A 90 -13.70 -15.86 0.94
C LEU A 90 -13.44 -17.18 0.21
N GLY A 91 -13.48 -18.30 0.93
CA GLY A 91 -13.28 -19.63 0.36
C GLY A 91 -13.12 -20.72 1.42
N VAL A 92 -12.92 -21.95 0.97
CA VAL A 92 -12.76 -23.14 1.81
C VAL A 92 -11.52 -23.92 1.37
N CYS A 93 -10.57 -24.13 2.28
CA CYS A 93 -9.31 -24.80 2.01
C CYS A 93 -9.25 -26.18 2.67
N GLY A 94 -8.49 -27.11 2.06
CA GLY A 94 -8.39 -28.49 2.54
C GLY A 94 -7.50 -28.67 3.77
N SER A 95 -6.66 -27.68 4.10
CA SER A 95 -5.76 -27.74 5.26
C SER A 95 -5.72 -26.41 6.01
N ARG A 96 -5.32 -26.48 7.29
CA ARG A 96 -5.14 -25.28 8.13
C ARG A 96 -4.09 -24.34 7.54
N GLU A 97 -2.98 -24.89 7.05
CA GLU A 97 -1.85 -24.14 6.51
C GLU A 97 -2.28 -23.30 5.29
N THR A 98 -3.00 -23.92 4.35
CA THR A 98 -3.49 -23.24 3.15
C THR A 98 -4.52 -22.15 3.49
N ALA A 99 -5.40 -22.39 4.46
CA ALA A 99 -6.35 -21.40 4.95
C ALA A 99 -5.65 -20.20 5.62
N LEU A 100 -4.64 -20.44 6.47
CA LEU A 100 -3.90 -19.39 7.15
C LEU A 100 -3.10 -18.53 6.15
N ALA A 101 -2.43 -19.15 5.18
CA ALA A 101 -1.72 -18.42 4.14
C ALA A 101 -2.67 -17.59 3.26
N ALA A 102 -3.86 -18.10 2.96
CA ALA A 102 -4.89 -17.33 2.25
C ALA A 102 -5.42 -16.15 3.09
N ARG A 103 -5.69 -16.36 4.38
CA ARG A 103 -6.08 -15.32 5.33
C ARG A 103 -5.04 -14.20 5.40
N ALA A 104 -3.76 -14.56 5.53
CA ALA A 104 -2.67 -13.60 5.66
C ALA A 104 -2.67 -12.56 4.52
N ARG A 105 -2.97 -12.99 3.30
CA ARG A 105 -3.03 -12.14 2.10
C ARG A 105 -4.18 -11.14 2.11
N VAL A 106 -5.22 -11.34 2.93
CA VAL A 106 -6.35 -10.39 3.06
C VAL A 106 -6.27 -9.55 4.33
N LEU A 107 -5.47 -9.94 5.32
CA LEU A 107 -5.39 -9.26 6.62
C LEU A 107 -5.11 -7.75 6.54
N PRO A 108 -4.25 -7.23 5.64
CA PRO A 108 -4.05 -5.80 5.56
C PRO A 108 -5.32 -5.02 5.27
N MET A 109 -6.24 -5.63 4.52
CA MET A 109 -7.45 -4.99 4.01
C MET A 109 -8.67 -5.32 4.84
N VAL A 110 -8.71 -6.54 5.36
CA VAL A 110 -9.79 -7.09 6.16
C VAL A 110 -9.17 -7.65 7.44
N PRO A 111 -8.84 -6.80 8.43
CA PRO A 111 -8.16 -7.23 9.65
C PRO A 111 -8.96 -8.23 10.47
N ASP A 112 -10.29 -8.14 10.36
CA ASP A 112 -11.24 -9.06 11.00
C ASP A 112 -11.31 -10.42 10.31
N ALA A 113 -10.57 -10.64 9.22
CA ALA A 113 -10.57 -11.93 8.55
C ALA A 113 -9.99 -13.01 9.48
N TYR A 114 -10.66 -14.16 9.56
CA TYR A 114 -10.23 -15.30 10.37
C TYR A 114 -10.53 -16.63 9.69
N VAL A 115 -9.94 -17.70 10.21
CA VAL A 115 -10.17 -19.07 9.72
C VAL A 115 -10.83 -19.91 10.79
N LYS A 116 -11.70 -20.84 10.36
CA LYS A 116 -12.34 -21.80 11.26
C LYS A 116 -12.39 -23.17 10.61
N GLN A 117 -12.08 -24.22 11.38
CA GLN A 117 -12.25 -25.58 10.93
C GLN A 117 -13.75 -25.93 10.91
N LEU A 118 -14.21 -26.53 9.82
CA LEU A 118 -15.56 -27.03 9.69
C LEU A 118 -15.67 -28.39 10.39
N SER A 119 -16.86 -28.73 10.90
CA SER A 119 -17.08 -30.03 11.57
C SER A 119 -17.39 -31.17 10.59
N GLY A 120 -17.55 -30.87 9.31
CA GLY A 120 -17.96 -31.80 8.28
C GLY A 120 -17.45 -31.40 6.89
N PRO A 121 -17.79 -32.19 5.86
CA PRO A 121 -17.31 -31.94 4.50
C PRO A 121 -17.91 -30.65 3.93
N ALA A 122 -17.11 -29.96 3.12
CA ALA A 122 -17.54 -28.80 2.35
C ALA A 122 -16.78 -28.77 1.01
N PRO A 123 -17.38 -28.25 -0.08
CA PRO A 123 -16.70 -28.08 -1.35
C PRO A 123 -15.46 -27.20 -1.19
N LEU A 124 -14.30 -27.71 -1.63
CA LEU A 124 -13.04 -26.96 -1.56
C LEU A 124 -13.01 -25.89 -2.66
N ALA A 125 -12.70 -24.67 -2.24
CA ALA A 125 -12.62 -23.47 -3.06
C ALA A 125 -11.63 -22.51 -2.41
N CYS A 126 -10.35 -22.93 -2.33
CA CYS A 126 -9.33 -22.16 -1.65
C CYS A 126 -8.89 -21.00 -2.56
N PRO A 127 -8.94 -19.74 -2.08
CA PRO A 127 -8.51 -18.59 -2.88
C PRO A 127 -7.00 -18.68 -3.10
N ASN A 128 -6.59 -18.48 -4.35
CA ASN A 128 -5.19 -18.49 -4.74
C ASN A 128 -4.72 -17.06 -4.99
N PRO A 129 -3.45 -16.72 -4.68
CA PRO A 129 -2.89 -15.45 -5.10
C PRO A 129 -2.93 -15.33 -6.64
N ILE A 130 -3.08 -14.11 -7.13
CA ILE A 130 -2.70 -13.76 -8.50
C ILE A 130 -1.24 -13.31 -8.39
N PRO A 131 -0.26 -14.19 -8.67
CA PRO A 131 1.13 -13.76 -8.60
C PRO A 131 1.34 -12.67 -9.64
N LEU A 132 1.76 -11.49 -9.20
CA LEU A 132 2.31 -10.52 -10.13
C LEU A 132 3.69 -11.00 -10.54
N ASN A 133 3.89 -11.22 -11.85
CA ASN A 133 5.21 -11.44 -12.42
C ASN A 133 5.97 -10.10 -12.52
N ALA A 134 6.02 -9.38 -11.41
CA ALA A 134 6.67 -8.10 -11.32
C ALA A 134 8.12 -8.30 -10.87
N ARG A 135 9.03 -8.22 -11.84
CA ARG A 135 10.45 -8.16 -11.54
C ARG A 135 10.79 -6.77 -11.06
N LEU A 136 11.57 -6.69 -9.99
CA LEU A 136 12.08 -5.41 -9.52
C LEU A 136 12.90 -4.75 -10.64
N PRO A 137 12.67 -3.46 -10.95
CA PRO A 137 13.44 -2.74 -11.96
C PRO A 137 14.94 -2.80 -11.69
N LYS A 138 15.75 -2.84 -12.76
CA LYS A 138 17.22 -2.79 -12.61
C LYS A 138 17.63 -1.48 -11.94
N GLY A 139 18.52 -1.56 -10.95
CA GLY A 139 18.99 -0.40 -10.21
C GLY A 139 18.02 0.13 -9.15
N ALA A 140 16.94 -0.60 -8.87
CA ALA A 140 16.06 -0.29 -7.74
C ALA A 140 16.85 -0.32 -6.42
N VAL A 141 16.67 0.72 -5.59
CA VAL A 141 17.30 0.84 -4.27
C VAL A 141 16.20 0.71 -3.21
N GLN A 142 16.31 -0.28 -2.33
CA GLN A 142 15.34 -0.45 -1.25
C GLN A 142 15.53 0.64 -0.19
N LEU A 143 14.48 1.43 0.04
CA LEU A 143 14.47 2.49 1.05
C LEU A 143 13.93 2.00 2.39
N ALA A 144 12.89 1.15 2.36
CA ALA A 144 12.26 0.61 3.57
C ALA A 144 11.69 -0.79 3.35
N SER A 145 11.53 -1.52 4.45
CA SER A 145 10.87 -2.83 4.50
C SER A 145 10.15 -2.98 5.84
N VAL A 146 8.84 -3.15 5.81
CA VAL A 146 8.00 -3.18 7.01
C VAL A 146 7.21 -4.49 7.05
N PRO A 147 7.56 -5.44 7.93
CA PRO A 147 6.81 -6.68 8.08
C PRO A 147 5.50 -6.44 8.86
N PHE A 148 4.45 -7.18 8.53
CA PHE A 148 3.21 -7.13 9.29
C PHE A 148 3.30 -7.96 10.57
N LYS A 149 2.68 -7.48 11.65
CA LYS A 149 2.76 -8.15 12.96
C LYS A 149 2.00 -9.48 13.00
N GLN A 150 0.84 -9.53 12.35
CA GLN A 150 0.01 -10.74 12.33
C GLN A 150 0.59 -11.83 11.42
N ASP A 151 1.35 -11.45 10.39
CA ASP A 151 2.09 -12.37 9.54
C ASP A 151 3.39 -11.73 9.04
N LYS A 152 4.52 -12.17 9.60
CA LYS A 152 5.85 -11.64 9.25
C LYS A 152 6.28 -12.00 7.82
N ALA A 153 5.62 -12.98 7.18
CA ALA A 153 5.87 -13.29 5.79
C ALA A 153 5.24 -12.24 4.87
N LEU A 154 4.27 -11.47 5.36
CA LEU A 154 3.71 -10.33 4.66
C LEU A 154 4.57 -9.10 4.95
N VAL A 155 5.11 -8.49 3.90
CA VAL A 155 6.06 -7.39 3.98
C VAL A 155 5.67 -6.31 2.99
N LEU A 156 5.70 -5.07 3.43
CA LEU A 156 5.55 -3.92 2.56
C LEU A 156 6.91 -3.25 2.37
N SER A 157 7.41 -3.31 1.15
CA SER A 157 8.71 -2.81 0.74
C SER A 157 8.56 -1.55 -0.10
N LEU A 158 9.47 -0.60 0.11
CA LEU A 158 9.56 0.64 -0.66
C LEU A 158 10.90 0.68 -1.38
N TYR A 159 10.86 0.98 -2.67
CA TYR A 159 12.04 1.13 -3.51
C TYR A 159 12.06 2.49 -4.20
N GLN A 160 13.25 3.07 -4.32
CA GLN A 160 13.53 4.11 -5.29
C GLN A 160 13.86 3.46 -6.62
N VAL A 161 13.19 3.87 -7.69
CA VAL A 161 13.38 3.32 -9.05
C VAL A 161 13.46 4.43 -10.08
N ASN A 162 13.92 4.10 -11.30
CA ASN A 162 13.97 5.01 -12.45
C ASN A 162 14.62 6.38 -12.15
N ALA A 163 15.68 6.38 -11.34
CA ALA A 163 16.47 7.58 -11.07
C ALA A 163 17.00 8.13 -12.39
N ARG A 164 16.64 9.37 -12.69
CA ARG A 164 16.95 10.03 -13.95
C ARG A 164 17.31 11.50 -13.71
N SER A 165 18.20 11.99 -14.55
CA SER A 165 18.44 13.42 -14.69
C SER A 165 17.75 13.86 -15.97
N VAL A 166 16.70 14.65 -15.81
CA VAL A 166 16.05 15.34 -16.94
C VAL A 166 16.56 16.76 -16.87
N MET A 167 17.54 17.06 -17.73
CA MET A 167 18.23 18.37 -17.75
C MET A 167 18.98 18.61 -16.42
N GLU A 168 18.76 19.75 -15.75
CA GLU A 168 19.33 20.06 -14.42
C GLU A 168 18.58 19.37 -13.27
N CYS A 169 17.35 18.89 -13.50
CA CYS A 169 16.53 18.27 -12.46
C CYS A 169 16.86 16.78 -12.26
N LYS A 170 17.12 16.39 -11.00
CA LYS A 170 17.22 14.98 -10.58
C LYS A 170 15.87 14.53 -10.07
N THR A 171 15.31 13.48 -10.67
CA THR A 171 14.04 12.89 -10.25
C THR A 171 14.12 11.38 -10.18
N HIS A 172 13.24 10.77 -9.41
CA HIS A 172 13.12 9.33 -9.28
C HIS A 172 11.66 8.97 -8.98
N ASP A 173 11.29 7.74 -9.28
CA ASP A 173 9.98 7.22 -8.91
C ASP A 173 10.11 6.41 -7.60
N LEU A 174 9.03 6.35 -6.83
CA LEU A 174 8.90 5.45 -5.69
C LEU A 174 8.02 4.25 -6.05
N LEU A 175 8.50 3.05 -5.76
CA LEU A 175 7.79 1.79 -5.96
C LEU A 175 7.39 1.15 -4.62
N PHE A 176 6.09 1.22 -4.40
CA PHE A 176 5.19 0.44 -3.57
C PHE A 176 5.23 -1.05 -3.86
N ARG A 177 5.65 -1.95 -2.97
CA ARG A 177 5.53 -3.41 -3.20
C ARG A 177 5.05 -4.15 -1.95
N LEU A 178 3.87 -4.77 -2.03
CA LEU A 178 3.36 -5.69 -1.01
C LEU A 178 3.74 -7.12 -1.39
N GLU A 179 4.43 -7.81 -0.50
CA GLU A 179 5.05 -9.12 -0.73
C GLU A 179 4.58 -10.13 0.31
N TYR A 180 4.38 -11.38 -0.11
CA TYR A 180 4.16 -12.52 0.78
C TYR A 180 5.22 -13.60 0.53
N GLY A 181 6.22 -13.68 1.42
CA GLY A 181 7.39 -14.52 1.24
C GLY A 181 8.20 -14.08 0.01
N ARG A 182 8.03 -14.80 -1.11
CA ARG A 182 8.67 -14.47 -2.40
C ARG A 182 7.68 -13.97 -3.46
N GLU A 183 6.39 -13.99 -3.14
CA GLU A 183 5.32 -13.61 -4.05
C GLU A 183 5.08 -12.10 -3.96
N VAL A 184 4.87 -11.46 -5.10
CA VAL A 184 4.40 -10.08 -5.17
C VAL A 184 2.89 -10.09 -5.24
N LEU A 185 2.25 -9.48 -4.25
CA LEU A 185 0.81 -9.37 -4.20
C LEU A 185 0.33 -8.15 -5.00
N THR A 186 0.92 -6.98 -4.73
CA THR A 186 0.57 -5.74 -5.44
C THR A 186 1.77 -4.80 -5.54
N GLU A 187 1.75 -3.96 -6.57
CA GLU A 187 2.71 -2.87 -6.75
C GLU A 187 1.99 -1.56 -7.05
N GLN A 188 2.56 -0.46 -6.56
CA GLN A 188 2.09 0.88 -6.85
C GLN A 188 3.29 1.79 -7.10
N THR A 189 3.29 2.54 -8.19
CA THR A 189 4.38 3.48 -8.51
C THR A 189 3.89 4.91 -8.31
N HIS A 190 4.73 5.72 -7.67
CA HIS A 190 4.57 7.17 -7.59
C HIS A 190 5.67 7.78 -8.44
N THR A 191 5.28 8.39 -9.56
CA THR A 191 6.22 8.98 -10.51
C THR A 191 6.80 10.26 -9.95
N GLY A 192 8.11 10.44 -10.15
CA GLY A 192 8.72 11.76 -9.98
C GLY A 192 8.72 12.52 -11.29
N ASP A 193 8.08 13.67 -11.34
CA ASP A 193 7.98 14.45 -12.57
C ASP A 193 8.90 15.67 -12.57
N CYS A 194 9.32 16.09 -13.76
CA CYS A 194 9.99 17.37 -13.96
C CYS A 194 9.15 18.19 -14.94
N THR A 195 8.75 19.41 -14.55
CA THR A 195 7.98 20.34 -15.38
C THR A 195 8.75 21.67 -15.54
N GLY A 196 8.48 22.41 -16.62
CA GLY A 196 9.12 23.70 -16.90
C GLY A 196 10.05 23.72 -18.11
N VAL A 197 10.49 24.92 -18.52
CA VAL A 197 11.37 25.11 -19.69
C VAL A 197 12.82 24.94 -19.23
N CYS A 198 13.36 23.75 -19.48
CA CYS A 198 14.61 23.33 -18.85
C CYS A 198 15.86 23.50 -19.73
N THR A 199 15.81 24.27 -20.82
CA THR A 199 17.00 24.48 -21.68
C THR A 199 17.83 25.65 -21.17
N PRO A 200 19.18 25.60 -21.29
CA PRO A 200 20.05 26.74 -20.96
C PRO A 200 19.60 28.03 -21.66
N GLU A 201 19.15 27.94 -22.91
CA GLU A 201 18.69 29.08 -23.70
C GLU A 201 17.38 29.67 -23.16
N ALA A 202 16.42 28.82 -22.77
CA ALA A 202 15.15 29.28 -22.19
C ALA A 202 15.33 29.85 -20.78
N LYS A 203 16.25 29.28 -19.99
CA LYS A 203 16.68 29.84 -18.71
C LYS A 203 17.26 31.24 -18.91
N GLN A 204 18.17 31.40 -19.86
CA GLN A 204 18.74 32.71 -20.20
C GLN A 204 17.68 33.71 -20.68
N GLU A 205 16.72 33.28 -21.51
CA GLU A 205 15.60 34.12 -21.96
C GLU A 205 14.69 34.52 -20.78
N GLY A 206 14.43 33.58 -19.87
CA GLY A 206 13.63 33.83 -18.68
C GLY A 206 14.31 34.78 -17.71
N GLU A 207 15.60 34.59 -17.44
CA GLU A 207 16.42 35.52 -16.63
C GLU A 207 16.43 36.93 -17.23
N ALA A 208 16.51 37.05 -18.56
CA ALA A 208 16.44 38.33 -19.25
C ALA A 208 15.06 39.00 -19.07
N LYS A 209 13.96 38.25 -19.15
CA LYS A 209 12.60 38.76 -18.90
C LYS A 209 12.40 39.19 -17.46
N VAL A 210 12.91 38.42 -16.49
CA VAL A 210 12.86 38.78 -15.08
C VAL A 210 13.62 40.09 -14.83
N ALA A 211 14.83 40.23 -15.39
CA ALA A 211 15.61 41.47 -15.28
C ALA A 211 14.89 42.67 -15.92
N GLU A 212 14.19 42.48 -17.04
CA GLU A 212 13.36 43.51 -17.67
C GLU A 212 12.19 43.94 -16.76
N ILE A 213 11.48 42.98 -16.16
CA ILE A 213 10.37 43.24 -15.23
C ILE A 213 10.89 43.97 -13.98
N GLN A 214 11.99 43.53 -13.39
CA GLN A 214 12.61 44.19 -12.23
C GLN A 214 12.96 45.65 -12.54
N LYS A 215 13.58 45.91 -13.70
CA LYS A 215 13.89 47.27 -14.12
C LYS A 215 12.65 48.14 -14.30
N ARG A 216 11.55 47.57 -14.80
CA ARG A 216 10.26 48.29 -14.87
C ARG A 216 9.70 48.60 -13.48
N ILE A 217 9.76 47.66 -12.54
CA ILE A 217 9.35 47.88 -11.14
C ILE A 217 10.18 48.99 -10.50
N GLU A 218 11.50 49.01 -10.69
CA GLU A 218 12.40 50.06 -10.17
C GLU A 218 12.06 51.47 -10.70
N ASN A 219 11.46 51.56 -11.89
CA ASN A 219 11.04 52.82 -12.50
C ASN A 219 9.58 53.20 -12.18
N ASP A 220 8.91 52.50 -11.26
CA ASP A 220 7.46 52.61 -10.99
C ASP A 220 6.57 52.33 -12.25
N GLU A 221 7.10 51.60 -13.23
CA GLU A 221 6.42 51.23 -14.50
C GLU A 221 5.84 49.80 -14.48
N GLY A 222 5.96 49.10 -13.34
CA GLY A 222 5.49 47.74 -13.16
C GLY A 222 5.12 47.45 -11.72
N SER A 223 4.61 46.24 -11.49
CA SER A 223 4.24 45.78 -10.15
C SER A 223 4.93 44.47 -9.81
N MET A 224 5.12 44.21 -8.51
CA MET A 224 5.72 42.96 -8.03
C MET A 224 4.99 41.70 -8.52
N SER A 225 3.67 41.78 -8.79
CA SER A 225 2.90 40.65 -9.32
C SER A 225 3.27 40.25 -10.75
N GLU A 226 4.04 41.07 -11.47
CA GLU A 226 4.55 40.68 -12.80
C GLU A 226 5.70 39.68 -12.72
N LEU A 227 6.35 39.56 -11.55
CA LEU A 227 7.34 38.51 -11.28
C LEU A 227 6.70 37.14 -10.99
N ASP A 228 5.37 37.08 -10.85
CA ASP A 228 4.61 35.84 -10.60
C ASP A 228 4.47 34.97 -11.87
N TYR A 229 5.38 35.05 -12.83
CA TYR A 229 5.37 34.21 -14.03
C TYR A 229 6.61 33.31 -14.09
N ASN A 230 6.41 32.01 -14.29
CA ASN A 230 7.47 30.99 -14.29
C ASN A 230 8.18 31.02 -15.63
N PHE A 231 9.16 31.92 -15.76
CA PHE A 231 9.94 32.01 -16.97
C PHE A 231 11.20 31.15 -16.95
N VAL A 232 11.63 30.62 -15.79
CA VAL A 232 13.01 30.15 -15.60
C VAL A 232 13.15 28.80 -14.86
N GLU A 233 12.13 28.33 -14.14
CA GLU A 233 12.33 27.23 -13.19
C GLU A 233 12.05 25.85 -13.79
N CYS A 234 13.00 24.93 -13.58
CA CYS A 234 12.76 23.49 -13.66
C CYS A 234 12.20 23.04 -12.31
N ILE A 235 10.93 22.64 -12.31
CA ILE A 235 10.24 22.15 -11.13
C ILE A 235 10.40 20.64 -11.11
N SER A 236 11.13 20.11 -10.13
CA SER A 236 11.17 18.67 -9.90
C SER A 236 10.19 18.28 -8.82
N LEU A 237 9.10 17.63 -9.20
CA LEU A 237 8.16 16.96 -8.31
C LEU A 237 8.72 15.59 -7.94
N THR A 238 9.78 15.58 -7.13
CA THR A 238 10.38 14.31 -6.67
C THR A 238 9.65 13.79 -5.45
N PRO A 239 9.07 12.57 -5.49
CA PRO A 239 8.53 11.91 -4.32
C PRO A 239 9.68 11.45 -3.39
N GLU A 240 9.70 11.96 -2.18
CA GLU A 240 10.65 11.59 -1.12
C GLU A 240 9.95 10.82 0.00
N PHE A 241 10.58 9.76 0.47
CA PHE A 241 10.07 9.01 1.61
C PHE A 241 10.31 9.74 2.93
N LEU A 242 9.24 10.05 3.66
CA LEU A 242 9.31 10.78 4.93
C LEU A 242 9.30 9.87 6.15
N GLY A 243 8.56 8.76 6.09
CA GLY A 243 8.44 7.86 7.23
C GLY A 243 7.23 6.94 7.15
N VAL A 244 7.11 6.08 8.16
CA VAL A 244 5.98 5.16 8.35
C VAL A 244 5.25 5.55 9.62
N LEU A 245 3.94 5.81 9.56
CA LEU A 245 3.07 5.84 10.73
C LEU A 245 2.08 4.67 10.68
N GLY A 246 1.43 4.42 11.82
CA GLY A 246 0.58 3.25 12.01
C GLY A 246 1.33 2.06 12.60
N GLY A 247 0.60 1.15 13.24
CA GLY A 247 1.19 -0.11 13.69
C GLY A 247 1.61 -0.95 12.49
N TYR A 248 2.48 -1.94 12.72
CA TYR A 248 2.83 -2.98 11.74
C TYR A 248 1.60 -3.66 11.11
N GLU A 249 0.43 -3.52 11.71
CA GLU A 249 -0.84 -4.08 11.27
C GLU A 249 -1.45 -3.31 10.08
N ARG A 250 -1.18 -2.00 9.97
CA ARG A 250 -1.62 -1.11 8.88
C ARG A 250 -0.54 -0.05 8.62
N PRO A 251 0.57 -0.39 7.94
CA PRO A 251 1.59 0.59 7.61
C PRO A 251 1.00 1.68 6.71
N LEU A 252 1.17 2.92 7.14
CA LEU A 252 0.85 4.14 6.40
C LEU A 252 2.17 4.84 6.12
N PHE A 253 2.56 4.95 4.86
CA PHE A 253 3.75 5.69 4.48
C PHE A 253 3.43 7.14 4.21
N PHE A 254 4.40 8.00 4.44
CA PHE A 254 4.34 9.40 4.08
C PHE A 254 5.36 9.62 2.98
N VAL A 255 4.88 10.14 1.86
CA VAL A 255 5.71 10.61 0.77
C VAL A 255 5.53 12.10 0.68
N SER A 256 6.60 12.86 0.58
CA SER A 256 6.48 14.25 0.17
C SER A 256 6.81 14.43 -1.30
N SER A 257 6.02 15.17 -2.04
CA SER A 257 6.49 15.80 -3.28
C SER A 257 6.91 17.22 -2.96
N THR A 258 8.14 17.58 -3.30
CA THR A 258 8.60 18.97 -3.23
C THR A 258 8.36 19.62 -4.57
N SER A 259 7.70 20.77 -4.62
CA SER A 259 7.62 21.62 -5.80
C SER A 259 8.43 22.88 -5.55
N LEU A 260 9.40 23.17 -6.42
CA LEU A 260 10.06 24.47 -6.47
C LEU A 260 9.19 25.35 -7.38
N ALA A 261 8.32 26.19 -6.83
CA ALA A 261 7.55 27.12 -7.64
C ALA A 261 7.53 28.53 -7.04
N HIS A 262 7.82 29.48 -7.93
CA HIS A 262 7.52 30.92 -7.92
C HIS A 262 8.19 31.85 -6.92
N HIS A 263 8.47 31.46 -5.68
CA HIS A 263 9.13 32.38 -4.74
C HIS A 263 9.81 31.57 -3.65
N ASP A 264 11.01 31.03 -3.86
CA ASP A 264 11.94 30.46 -2.85
C ASP A 264 11.38 29.59 -1.71
N VAL A 265 10.12 29.17 -1.78
CA VAL A 265 9.40 28.39 -0.76
C VAL A 265 9.11 27.05 -1.39
N PRO A 266 9.90 26.01 -1.06
CA PRO A 266 9.61 24.66 -1.50
C PRO A 266 8.24 24.26 -0.95
N LYS A 267 7.23 24.13 -1.82
CA LYS A 267 5.92 23.61 -1.40
C LYS A 267 6.05 22.11 -1.25
N ARG A 268 5.94 21.63 -0.01
CA ARG A 268 6.07 20.21 0.31
C ARG A 268 4.71 19.59 0.57
N THR A 269 4.15 18.93 -0.44
CA THR A 269 2.88 18.20 -0.27
C THR A 269 3.18 16.83 0.31
N VAL A 270 2.59 16.49 1.46
CA VAL A 270 2.73 15.17 2.07
C VAL A 270 1.52 14.30 1.75
N HIS A 271 1.78 13.15 1.14
CA HIS A 271 0.78 12.17 0.75
C HIS A 271 0.88 10.93 1.65
N PRO A 272 -0.19 10.54 2.36
CA PRO A 272 -0.29 9.23 2.98
C PRO A 272 -0.51 8.15 1.90
N VAL A 273 0.28 7.07 1.96
CA VAL A 273 0.17 5.89 1.08
C VAL A 273 -0.09 4.67 1.96
N GLY A 274 -1.27 4.06 1.81
CA GLY A 274 -1.70 2.91 2.61
C GLY A 274 -1.83 1.64 1.76
N VAL A 275 -1.91 0.49 2.44
CA VAL A 275 -1.96 -0.84 1.81
C VAL A 275 -3.23 -1.06 0.95
N ALA A 276 -4.26 -0.20 1.08
CA ALA A 276 -5.60 -0.41 0.54
C ALA A 276 -6.10 0.65 -0.46
N CYS A 277 -5.45 1.80 -0.55
CA CYS A 277 -6.00 2.95 -1.26
C CYS A 277 -4.90 3.54 -2.13
N GLY A 278 -4.82 3.04 -3.35
CA GLY A 278 -3.96 3.59 -4.39
C GLY A 278 -4.54 4.82 -5.08
N GLU A 279 -5.42 5.59 -4.45
CA GLU A 279 -5.89 6.86 -5.00
C GLU A 279 -5.97 7.95 -3.93
N LEU A 280 -5.16 8.98 -4.15
CA LEU A 280 -5.28 10.29 -3.55
C LEU A 280 -5.06 11.28 -4.70
N THR A 281 -6.13 11.60 -5.43
CA THR A 281 -6.13 12.70 -6.39
C THR A 281 -6.30 14.00 -5.63
N GLY A 282 -5.28 14.86 -5.71
CA GLY A 282 -5.38 16.24 -5.24
C GLY A 282 -5.96 17.15 -6.34
N SER A 283 -6.74 18.14 -5.94
CA SER A 283 -6.66 19.47 -6.55
C SER A 283 -6.57 20.46 -5.39
N VAL A 284 -5.51 21.26 -5.39
CA VAL A 284 -5.49 22.59 -4.78
C VAL A 284 -5.63 23.54 -5.96
N ASP A 285 -6.85 23.95 -6.25
CA ASP A 285 -7.06 25.20 -6.97
C ASP A 285 -7.06 26.30 -5.90
N GLY A 286 -6.00 27.10 -5.91
CA GLY A 286 -5.88 28.28 -5.08
C GLY A 286 -6.91 29.32 -5.49
N ASP A 287 -7.49 29.98 -4.49
CA ASP A 287 -7.89 31.38 -4.66
C ASP A 287 -7.48 32.13 -3.38
N ASP A 288 -6.41 32.89 -3.54
CA ASP A 288 -5.68 33.60 -2.50
C ASP A 288 -6.17 35.05 -2.48
N SER A 289 -7.06 35.40 -1.54
CA SER A 289 -7.54 36.78 -1.40
C SER A 289 -7.77 37.21 0.07
N GLY A 290 -6.94 36.74 1.00
CA GLY A 290 -7.06 37.07 2.43
C GLY A 290 -5.80 37.73 3.02
N PRO A 291 -5.89 38.94 3.61
CA PRO A 291 -4.73 39.65 4.19
C PRO A 291 -4.48 39.21 5.63
N TYR A 292 -4.03 37.98 5.85
CA TYR A 292 -3.47 37.53 7.13
C TYR A 292 -2.49 36.38 6.88
N SER A 293 -1.27 36.71 6.44
CA SER A 293 -0.16 35.77 6.41
C SER A 293 0.72 35.93 7.65
N ASP A 294 0.44 35.09 8.66
CA ASP A 294 1.43 34.75 9.68
C ASP A 294 2.54 33.89 9.04
N PRO A 295 3.80 33.96 9.49
CA PRO A 295 4.90 33.19 8.91
C PRO A 295 4.67 31.68 9.09
N VAL A 296 4.44 31.00 7.97
CA VAL A 296 4.29 29.55 7.86
C VAL A 296 5.60 28.86 8.30
N LYS A 297 5.49 27.85 9.16
CA LYS A 297 6.64 27.14 9.73
C LYS A 297 6.74 25.73 9.15
N TYR A 298 7.93 25.42 8.67
CA TYR A 298 8.31 24.13 8.10
C TYR A 298 8.29 22.99 9.15
N PHE A 299 7.74 21.84 8.77
CA PHE A 299 7.78 20.62 9.59
C PHE A 299 8.73 19.59 8.99
N THR A 300 9.71 19.14 9.77
CA THR A 300 10.68 18.14 9.33
C THR A 300 10.31 16.72 9.74
N HIS A 301 9.49 16.54 10.78
CA HIS A 301 9.10 15.23 11.33
C HIS A 301 7.62 15.22 11.74
N ALA A 302 6.86 14.27 11.20
CA ALA A 302 5.52 13.91 11.67
C ALA A 302 5.59 12.60 12.48
N GLU A 303 4.88 12.56 13.60
CA GLU A 303 4.82 11.43 14.53
C GLU A 303 3.37 11.20 14.96
N ALA A 304 2.90 9.96 14.93
CA ALA A 304 1.63 9.58 15.51
C ALA A 304 1.83 9.13 16.96
N ARG A 305 1.10 9.74 17.89
CA ARG A 305 1.04 9.35 19.30
C ARG A 305 -0.35 8.88 19.64
N ARG A 306 -0.49 7.97 20.62
CA ARG A 306 -1.81 7.69 21.20
C ARG A 306 -2.35 9.02 21.77
N SER A 307 -3.59 9.36 21.43
CA SER A 307 -4.17 10.61 21.90
C SER A 307 -4.33 10.56 23.42
N THR A 308 -3.90 11.62 24.07
CA THR A 308 -4.05 11.80 25.52
C THR A 308 -5.24 12.70 25.86
N LYS A 309 -6.05 13.07 24.86
CA LYS A 309 -7.23 13.91 25.07
C LYS A 309 -8.27 13.16 25.92
N GLU A 310 -8.91 13.89 26.81
CA GLU A 310 -9.98 13.34 27.64
C GLU A 310 -11.14 12.86 26.75
N GLY A 311 -11.53 11.60 26.90
CA GLY A 311 -12.54 10.95 26.04
C GLY A 311 -11.99 10.26 24.77
N ALA A 312 -10.68 10.34 24.51
CA ALA A 312 -10.06 9.53 23.47
C ALA A 312 -10.06 8.05 23.87
N ASP A 313 -10.51 7.17 22.97
CA ASP A 313 -10.42 5.73 23.17
C ASP A 313 -9.01 5.21 22.89
N GLU A 314 -8.75 3.93 23.20
CA GLU A 314 -7.43 3.31 22.99
C GLU A 314 -7.01 3.22 21.51
N HIS A 315 -7.95 3.52 20.62
CA HIS A 315 -7.88 3.47 19.17
C HIS A 315 -7.72 4.87 18.56
N THR A 316 -7.60 5.90 19.40
CA THR A 316 -7.44 7.29 18.97
C THR A 316 -5.97 7.71 18.99
N PHE A 317 -5.48 8.24 17.88
CA PHE A 317 -4.11 8.68 17.68
C PHE A 317 -4.06 10.15 17.28
N ASP A 318 -3.24 10.93 17.96
CA ASP A 318 -2.88 12.27 17.52
C ASP A 318 -1.70 12.17 16.56
N ILE A 319 -1.90 12.58 15.31
CA ILE A 319 -0.77 12.93 14.44
C ILE A 319 -0.31 14.29 14.90
N GLY A 320 0.96 14.39 15.28
CA GLY A 320 1.58 15.66 15.57
C GLY A 320 2.88 15.82 14.82
N VAL A 321 3.27 17.07 14.65
CA VAL A 321 4.55 17.46 14.08
C VAL A 321 5.42 18.05 15.17
N TRP A 322 6.72 17.87 15.05
CA TRP A 322 7.69 18.55 15.89
C TRP A 322 8.00 19.92 15.31
N GLU A 323 7.52 20.98 15.96
CA GLU A 323 7.78 22.36 15.56
C GLU A 323 8.98 22.92 16.35
N GLN A 324 9.87 23.69 15.72
CA GLN A 324 10.79 24.50 16.50
C GLN A 324 10.02 25.61 17.22
N SER A 325 10.27 25.74 18.53
CA SER A 325 9.54 26.68 19.36
C SER A 325 9.84 28.12 18.92
N PRO A 326 8.83 28.91 18.50
CA PRO A 326 9.05 30.29 18.06
C PRO A 326 9.62 31.13 19.20
N GLY A 327 10.78 31.76 18.95
CA GLY A 327 11.42 32.66 19.91
C GLY A 327 12.51 32.02 20.78
N ALA A 328 12.85 30.74 20.59
CA ALA A 328 14.02 30.17 21.24
C ALA A 328 15.29 30.64 20.51
N ALA A 329 15.91 31.72 21.00
CA ALA A 329 17.13 32.30 20.43
C ALA A 329 18.30 31.31 20.33
N ASP A 330 18.25 30.19 21.05
CA ASP A 330 19.32 29.18 21.12
C ASP A 330 18.89 27.76 20.70
N GLY A 331 17.84 27.61 19.87
CA GLY A 331 17.47 26.29 19.36
C GLY A 331 16.91 25.35 20.43
N GLY A 332 15.93 25.84 21.20
CA GLY A 332 15.20 25.04 22.19
C GLY A 332 14.64 23.75 21.59
N PRO A 333 14.39 22.72 22.42
CA PRO A 333 13.91 21.44 21.93
C PRO A 333 12.60 21.63 21.16
N PRO A 334 12.41 20.91 20.03
CA PRO A 334 11.18 21.03 19.28
C PRO A 334 9.98 20.66 20.16
N VAL A 335 8.86 21.31 19.92
CA VAL A 335 7.60 21.08 20.64
C VAL A 335 6.71 20.24 19.74
N TRP A 336 6.23 19.12 20.28
CA TRP A 336 5.26 18.30 19.57
C TRP A 336 3.90 18.97 19.59
N LYS A 337 3.30 19.15 18.42
CA LYS A 337 1.98 19.76 18.25
C LYS A 337 1.09 18.86 17.45
N THR A 338 -0.07 18.52 18.02
CA THR A 338 -1.11 17.76 17.32
C THR A 338 -1.65 18.56 16.13
N VAL A 339 -1.61 17.96 14.94
CA VAL A 339 -2.18 18.49 13.70
C VAL A 339 -3.44 17.75 13.27
N ALA A 340 -3.60 16.49 13.68
CA ALA A 340 -4.83 15.72 13.46
C ALA A 340 -5.05 14.70 14.58
N THR A 341 -6.31 14.32 14.81
CA THR A 341 -6.69 13.23 15.70
C THR A 341 -7.45 12.19 14.87
N LEU A 342 -6.96 10.95 14.84
CA LEU A 342 -7.52 9.81 14.11
C LEU A 342 -8.16 8.85 15.10
N THR A 343 -9.28 8.24 14.74
CA THR A 343 -9.86 7.10 15.46
C THR A 343 -9.86 5.88 14.53
N GLU A 344 -9.45 4.72 15.04
CA GLU A 344 -9.32 3.49 14.24
C GLU A 344 -10.65 3.15 13.53
N GLY A 345 -10.59 3.01 12.20
CA GLY A 345 -11.77 2.74 11.36
C GLY A 345 -12.28 3.93 10.54
N CYS A 346 -11.72 5.13 10.71
CA CYS A 346 -12.00 6.27 9.84
C CYS A 346 -10.92 6.44 8.76
N ASP A 347 -11.33 6.42 7.49
CA ASP A 347 -10.55 6.93 6.36
C ASP A 347 -10.57 8.48 6.48
N PHE A 348 -9.40 9.13 6.61
CA PHE A 348 -9.34 10.60 6.70
C PHE A 348 -8.41 11.19 5.63
N TYR A 349 -8.84 12.34 5.10
CA TYR A 349 -8.12 13.14 4.14
C TYR A 349 -7.37 14.24 4.89
N LEU A 350 -6.05 14.26 4.77
CA LEU A 350 -5.21 15.38 5.16
C LEU A 350 -4.79 16.10 3.88
N SER A 351 -5.42 17.24 3.60
CA SER A 351 -4.90 18.22 2.65
C SER A 351 -4.13 19.25 3.47
N MET A 352 -2.81 19.25 3.34
CA MET A 352 -1.99 20.36 3.82
C MET A 352 -1.72 21.25 2.61
N GLY A 353 -2.55 22.28 2.46
CA GLY A 353 -2.23 23.39 1.56
C GLY A 353 -1.28 24.35 2.28
N GLU A 354 -0.19 24.73 1.62
CA GLU A 354 0.64 25.89 2.01
C GLU A 354 0.41 27.03 1.01
N HIS A 355 0.15 28.23 1.54
CA HIS A 355 0.34 29.48 0.82
C HIS A 355 1.83 29.76 0.67
#